data_AF-A0A5B2YU13-F1
#
_entry.id   AF-A0A5B2YU13-F1
#
_cell.length_a   1.000
_cell.length_b   1.000
_cell.length_c   1.000
_cell.angle_alpha   90.00
_cell.angle_beta   90.00
_cell.angle_gamma   90.00
#
_symmetry.space_group_name_H-M   'P 1'
#
loop_
_entity.id
_entity.type
_entity.pdbx_description
1 polymer ?
#
loop_
_entity_poly.entity_id
_entity_poly.type
_entity_poly.pdbx_seq_one_letter_code
_entity_poly.pdbx_strand_id
1 'polypeptide(L)'
;MLKKKKNVKITSLFDLDNYINSLMKATFKVLDVVFLRVLKLVLKEVENLLKTHAKPDKLQTWTEINKRKRLKKMLKRVREMASKEYSVIAKEIEEMQHTIYSEEHNAKIFLTEKETQKEIDFDVPSEKEVQKAIEQPIDKIKLNETLKRHKEQVIKNIQKCITEGLLKGDDYSTIANEIMKEKYQVEPWEVLYDHTKPYIENKISMAKSQALRVARTELGRAKSQALLDSAQVIKDNGLHIKKRWHATLDTRTRHDHRTLDGQVKDLDEPFKINGCVGQAPVLFVGPNSASENINCRCTLLTFVDEDELPTSRRARDDDGKTYIIDDMTYREWEKWKKKRKASA
;
A
#
# COMPACT_ATOMS: atom_id res chain seq x y z
N MET A 1 10.52 -8.06 -13.51
CA MET A 1 10.86 -7.20 -14.67
C MET A 1 9.62 -6.53 -15.23
N LEU A 2 9.25 -5.39 -14.65
CA LEU A 2 8.28 -4.48 -15.26
C LEU A 2 8.88 -3.96 -16.57
N LYS A 3 8.29 -4.32 -17.71
CA LYS A 3 8.66 -3.75 -19.01
C LYS A 3 8.60 -2.21 -18.88
N LYS A 4 9.70 -1.50 -19.15
CA LYS A 4 9.72 -0.04 -19.31
C LYS A 4 8.55 0.36 -20.22
N LYS A 5 7.48 0.91 -19.64
CA LYS A 5 6.38 1.47 -20.44
C LYS A 5 6.85 2.82 -20.99
N LYS A 6 6.40 3.10 -22.23
CA LYS A 6 6.45 4.36 -23.01
C LYS A 6 7.06 5.55 -22.27
N ASN A 7 8.00 6.28 -22.90
CA ASN A 7 8.46 7.61 -22.48
C ASN A 7 7.28 8.45 -21.97
N VAL A 8 7.08 8.48 -20.65
CA VAL A 8 6.06 9.29 -20.01
C VAL A 8 6.65 10.68 -19.94
N LYS A 9 6.05 11.63 -20.66
CA LYS A 9 6.49 13.02 -20.62
C LYS A 9 5.98 13.61 -19.31
N ILE A 10 6.89 13.90 -18.38
CA ILE A 10 6.57 14.56 -17.10
C ILE A 10 6.79 16.05 -17.31
N THR A 11 5.72 16.85 -17.31
CA THR A 11 5.79 18.30 -17.53
C THR A 11 5.26 19.13 -16.37
N SER A 12 4.63 18.49 -15.41
CA SER A 12 3.99 19.10 -14.24
C SER A 12 4.03 18.15 -13.04
N LEU A 13 3.78 18.68 -11.84
CA LEU A 13 3.62 17.88 -10.62
C LEU A 13 2.47 16.87 -10.72
N PHE A 14 1.42 17.21 -11.48
CA PHE A 14 0.29 16.30 -11.74
C PHE A 14 0.71 15.10 -12.60
N ASP A 15 1.53 15.31 -13.62
CA ASP A 15 2.06 14.23 -14.45
C ASP A 15 2.97 13.30 -13.64
N LEU A 16 3.81 13.89 -12.79
CA LEU A 16 4.69 13.15 -11.88
C LEU A 16 3.89 12.28 -10.92
N ASP A 17 2.88 12.84 -10.23
CA ASP A 17 2.04 12.07 -9.32
C ASP A 17 1.32 10.92 -10.04
N ASN A 18 0.81 11.13 -11.26
CA ASN A 18 0.20 10.07 -12.05
C ASN A 18 1.20 8.97 -12.44
N TYR A 19 2.43 9.35 -12.82
CA TYR A 19 3.50 8.43 -13.13
C TYR A 19 3.89 7.58 -11.92
N ILE A 20 4.18 8.19 -10.77
CA ILE A 20 4.49 7.48 -9.52
C ILE A 20 3.35 6.56 -9.10
N ASN A 21 2.10 7.04 -9.15
CA ASN A 21 0.93 6.20 -8.87
C ASN A 21 0.83 5.00 -9.83
N SER A 22 1.27 5.15 -11.08
CA SER A 22 1.31 4.05 -12.05
C SER A 22 2.37 2.99 -11.69
N LEU A 23 3.54 3.43 -11.20
CA LEU A 23 4.61 2.56 -10.71
C LEU A 23 4.13 1.77 -9.48
N MET A 24 3.53 2.44 -8.49
CA MET A 24 2.94 1.79 -7.32
C MET A 24 1.89 0.73 -7.70
N LYS A 25 0.99 1.07 -8.63
CA LYS A 25 -0.02 0.12 -9.14
C LYS A 25 0.61 -1.09 -9.83
N ALA A 26 1.74 -0.91 -10.49
CA ALA A 26 2.44 -2.00 -11.15
C ALA A 26 3.03 -2.99 -10.12
N THR A 27 3.62 -2.49 -9.03
CA THR A 27 4.09 -3.32 -7.90
C THR A 27 2.93 -4.09 -7.26
N PHE A 28 1.77 -3.47 -7.07
CA PHE A 28 0.60 -4.16 -6.51
C PHE A 28 0.16 -5.36 -7.36
N LYS A 29 0.28 -5.28 -8.69
CA LYS A 29 0.01 -6.42 -9.59
C LYS A 29 1.04 -7.55 -9.44
N VAL A 30 2.31 -7.22 -9.18
CA VAL A 30 3.34 -8.24 -8.92
C VAL A 30 3.02 -8.99 -7.62
N LEU A 31 2.62 -8.27 -6.57
CA LEU A 31 2.19 -8.87 -5.31
C LEU A 31 1.02 -9.84 -5.52
N ASP A 32 0.03 -9.47 -6.33
CA ASP A 32 -1.11 -10.33 -6.66
C ASP A 32 -0.67 -11.68 -7.24
N VAL A 33 0.28 -11.65 -8.18
CA VAL A 33 0.82 -12.86 -8.81
C VAL A 33 1.59 -13.73 -7.81
N VAL A 34 2.30 -13.12 -6.86
CA VAL A 34 3.00 -13.86 -5.79
C VAL A 34 2.01 -14.55 -4.85
N PHE A 35 0.97 -13.84 -4.40
CA PHE A 35 -0.05 -14.44 -3.51
C PHE A 35 -0.82 -15.57 -4.19
N LEU A 36 -1.13 -15.42 -5.48
CA LEU A 36 -1.72 -16.48 -6.29
C LEU A 36 -0.86 -17.75 -6.32
N ARG A 37 0.47 -17.60 -6.42
CA ARG A 37 1.41 -18.73 -6.38
C ARG A 37 1.42 -19.42 -5.02
N VAL A 38 1.52 -18.64 -3.92
CA VAL A 38 1.46 -19.19 -2.56
C VAL A 38 0.17 -19.98 -2.34
N LEU A 39 -0.98 -19.43 -2.75
CA LEU A 39 -2.28 -20.09 -2.59
C LEU A 39 -2.34 -21.41 -3.37
N LYS A 40 -1.94 -21.42 -4.65
CA LYS A 40 -1.89 -22.66 -5.46
C LYS A 40 -1.04 -23.75 -4.81
N LEU A 41 0.09 -23.36 -4.22
CA LEU A 41 0.99 -24.29 -3.50
C LEU A 41 0.33 -24.84 -2.24
N VAL A 42 -0.32 -23.98 -1.43
CA VAL A 42 -1.05 -24.39 -0.24
C VAL A 42 -2.16 -25.38 -0.59
N LEU A 43 -2.97 -25.07 -1.60
CA LEU A 43 -4.07 -25.93 -2.02
C LEU A 43 -3.58 -27.31 -2.49
N LYS A 44 -2.50 -27.36 -3.27
CA LYS A 44 -1.84 -28.61 -3.67
C LYS A 44 -1.34 -29.42 -2.47
N GLU A 45 -0.76 -28.76 -1.46
CA GLU A 45 -0.31 -29.42 -0.24
C GLU A 45 -1.47 -29.98 0.61
N VAL A 46 -2.60 -29.27 0.66
CA VAL A 46 -3.83 -29.75 1.31
C VAL A 46 -4.42 -30.94 0.56
N GLU A 47 -4.47 -30.87 -0.76
CA GLU A 47 -4.90 -31.99 -1.60
C GLU A 47 -4.03 -33.24 -1.36
N ASN A 48 -2.71 -33.07 -1.33
CA ASN A 48 -1.76 -34.15 -1.02
C ASN A 48 -1.96 -34.71 0.40
N LEU A 49 -2.27 -33.84 1.37
CA LEU A 49 -2.59 -34.23 2.74
C LEU A 49 -3.85 -35.09 2.80
N LEU A 50 -4.86 -34.82 1.97
CA LEU A 50 -6.14 -35.55 2.01
C LEU A 50 -6.13 -36.81 1.12
N LYS A 51 -5.43 -36.78 -0.02
CA LYS A 51 -5.38 -37.91 -0.98
C LYS A 51 -4.56 -39.11 -0.50
N THR A 52 -3.49 -38.90 0.26
CA THR A 52 -2.59 -40.01 0.61
C THR A 52 -3.23 -40.95 1.63
N HIS A 53 -3.82 -42.05 1.13
CA HIS A 53 -4.41 -43.19 1.87
C HIS A 53 -5.89 -43.05 2.30
N ALA A 54 -6.66 -42.19 1.66
CA ALA A 54 -8.11 -42.31 1.72
C ALA A 54 -8.52 -43.60 0.99
N LYS A 55 -9.35 -44.45 1.61
CA LYS A 55 -10.11 -45.44 0.82
C LYS A 55 -11.02 -44.65 -0.13
N PRO A 56 -11.38 -45.17 -1.31
CA PRO A 56 -12.23 -44.47 -2.28
C PRO A 56 -13.47 -43.81 -1.65
N ASP A 57 -14.00 -44.43 -0.59
CA ASP A 57 -15.24 -44.00 0.09
C ASP A 57 -15.04 -43.47 1.52
N LYS A 58 -13.80 -43.15 1.94
CA LYS A 58 -13.54 -42.68 3.33
C LYS A 58 -12.62 -41.47 3.41
N LEU A 59 -13.18 -40.35 3.89
CA LEU A 59 -12.44 -39.14 4.24
C LEU A 59 -11.44 -39.41 5.38
N GLN A 60 -10.30 -38.71 5.34
CA GLN A 60 -9.29 -38.83 6.39
C GLN A 60 -9.72 -38.11 7.66
N THR A 61 -9.52 -38.77 8.79
CA THR A 61 -9.83 -38.19 10.09
C THR A 61 -8.66 -37.37 10.65
N TRP A 62 -8.95 -36.37 11.48
CA TRP A 62 -7.95 -35.63 12.26
C TRP A 62 -6.93 -36.55 12.95
N THR A 63 -7.43 -37.63 13.56
CA THR A 63 -6.62 -38.61 14.30
C THR A 63 -5.59 -39.31 13.41
N GLU A 64 -5.96 -39.70 12.18
CA GLU A 64 -5.05 -40.37 11.24
C GLU A 64 -3.96 -39.43 10.73
N ILE A 65 -4.31 -38.17 10.45
CA ILE A 65 -3.39 -37.14 9.98
C ILE A 65 -2.42 -36.71 11.09
N ASN A 66 -2.92 -36.51 12.30
CA ASN A 66 -2.15 -36.03 13.43
C ASN A 66 -1.21 -37.11 14.00
N LYS A 67 -1.67 -38.37 14.11
CA LYS A 67 -0.82 -39.52 14.54
C LYS A 67 0.46 -39.65 13.71
N ARG A 68 0.39 -39.30 12.42
CA ARG A 68 1.53 -39.41 11.49
C ARG A 68 2.37 -38.13 11.36
N LYS A 69 2.09 -37.10 12.17
CA LYS A 69 2.73 -35.78 12.09
C LYS A 69 2.65 -35.17 10.66
N ARG A 70 1.68 -35.57 9.85
CA ARG A 70 1.58 -35.21 8.42
C ARG A 70 1.25 -33.74 8.24
N LEU A 71 0.32 -33.21 9.03
CA LEU A 71 0.00 -31.79 9.05
C LEU A 71 1.23 -30.94 9.40
N LYS A 72 2.01 -31.32 10.42
CA LYS A 72 3.25 -30.63 10.80
C LYS A 72 4.27 -30.59 9.66
N LYS A 73 4.48 -31.72 8.95
CA LYS A 73 5.38 -31.79 7.79
C LYS A 73 4.89 -30.93 6.62
N MET A 74 3.59 -30.94 6.35
CA MET A 74 2.97 -30.10 5.33
C MET A 74 3.15 -28.61 5.66
N LEU A 75 2.83 -28.18 6.89
CA LEU A 75 3.01 -26.79 7.32
C LEU A 75 4.47 -26.33 7.27
N LYS A 76 5.44 -27.24 7.52
CA LYS A 76 6.87 -26.94 7.33
C LYS A 76 7.17 -26.59 5.87
N ARG A 77 6.73 -27.43 4.92
CA ARG A 77 6.90 -27.16 3.48
C ARG A 77 6.22 -25.87 3.04
N VAL A 78 4.97 -25.65 3.48
CA VAL A 78 4.23 -24.42 3.18
C VAL A 78 4.99 -23.19 3.70
N ARG A 79 5.55 -23.24 4.93
CA ARG A 79 6.35 -22.15 5.49
C ARG A 79 7.62 -21.89 4.68
N GLU A 80 8.33 -22.93 4.26
CA GLU A 80 9.54 -22.80 3.43
C GLU A 80 9.22 -22.16 2.07
N MET A 81 8.17 -22.62 1.40
CA MET A 81 7.71 -22.06 0.12
C MET A 81 7.23 -20.61 0.26
N ALA A 82 6.39 -20.32 1.27
CA ALA A 82 5.93 -18.98 1.55
C ALA A 82 7.10 -18.03 1.87
N SER A 83 8.16 -18.51 2.52
CA SER A 83 9.33 -17.68 2.81
C SER A 83 10.03 -17.21 1.54
N LYS A 84 10.17 -18.08 0.53
CA LYS A 84 10.75 -17.73 -0.78
C LYS A 84 9.90 -16.69 -1.52
N GLU A 85 8.59 -16.86 -1.49
CA GLU A 85 7.67 -15.92 -2.17
C GLU A 85 7.62 -14.56 -1.45
N TYR A 86 7.67 -14.54 -0.11
CA TYR A 86 7.73 -13.28 0.64
C TYR A 86 9.05 -12.53 0.47
N SER A 87 10.19 -13.23 0.27
CA SER A 87 11.45 -12.55 -0.08
C SER A 87 11.38 -11.87 -1.45
N VAL A 88 10.63 -12.43 -2.41
CA VAL A 88 10.39 -11.77 -3.70
C VAL A 88 9.55 -10.52 -3.50
N ILE A 89 8.51 -10.56 -2.64
CA ILE A 89 7.71 -9.37 -2.31
C ILE A 89 8.57 -8.27 -1.68
N ALA A 90 9.42 -8.62 -0.70
CA ALA A 90 10.30 -7.65 -0.04
C ALA A 90 11.21 -6.96 -1.07
N LYS A 91 11.89 -7.75 -1.91
CA LYS A 91 12.77 -7.24 -2.95
C LYS A 91 12.07 -6.32 -3.96
N GLU A 92 10.89 -6.71 -4.45
CA GLU A 92 10.11 -5.89 -5.39
C GLU A 92 9.59 -4.59 -4.76
N ILE A 93 9.31 -4.58 -3.45
CA ILE A 93 8.99 -3.35 -2.73
C ILE A 93 10.24 -2.48 -2.60
N GLU A 94 11.37 -3.03 -2.15
CA GLU A 94 12.65 -2.31 -2.00
C GLU A 94 13.10 -1.68 -3.32
N GLU A 95 13.16 -2.44 -4.42
CA GLU A 95 13.50 -1.93 -5.76
C GLU A 95 12.56 -0.80 -6.21
N MET A 96 11.27 -0.91 -5.89
CA MET A 96 10.30 0.14 -6.23
C MET A 96 10.42 1.36 -5.31
N GLN A 97 10.78 1.19 -4.04
CA GLN A 97 11.06 2.33 -3.14
C GLN A 97 12.22 3.16 -3.70
N HIS A 98 13.30 2.51 -4.14
CA HIS A 98 14.42 3.17 -4.83
C HIS A 98 13.95 3.92 -6.07
N THR A 99 13.20 3.25 -6.95
CA THR A 99 12.70 3.85 -8.18
C THR A 99 11.83 5.07 -7.89
N ILE A 100 10.83 4.94 -7.00
CA ILE A 100 9.94 6.04 -6.65
C ILE A 100 10.71 7.19 -6.01
N TYR A 101 11.67 6.88 -5.13
CA TYR A 101 12.46 7.91 -4.47
C TYR A 101 13.24 8.72 -5.50
N SER A 102 14.03 8.07 -6.36
CA SER A 102 14.87 8.77 -7.34
C SER A 102 14.04 9.55 -8.36
N GLU A 103 12.94 8.98 -8.84
CA GLU A 103 12.05 9.64 -9.81
C GLU A 103 11.37 10.87 -9.18
N GLU A 104 10.81 10.75 -7.97
CA GLU A 104 10.16 11.88 -7.29
C GLU A 104 11.19 12.97 -6.94
N HIS A 105 12.33 12.59 -6.37
CA HIS A 105 13.38 13.52 -5.94
C HIS A 105 13.90 14.36 -7.10
N ASN A 106 14.36 13.71 -8.16
CA ASN A 106 14.99 14.39 -9.28
C ASN A 106 13.96 15.19 -10.08
N ALA A 107 12.78 14.62 -10.35
CA ALA A 107 11.76 15.32 -11.11
C ALA A 107 11.25 16.55 -10.36
N LYS A 108 11.14 16.52 -9.02
CA LYS A 108 10.74 17.70 -8.25
C LYS A 108 11.74 18.84 -8.40
N ILE A 109 13.05 18.54 -8.30
CA ILE A 109 14.10 19.55 -8.48
C ILE A 109 14.03 20.16 -9.90
N PHE A 110 13.99 19.33 -10.94
CA PHE A 110 13.92 19.81 -12.32
C PHE A 110 12.64 20.62 -12.64
N LEU A 111 11.50 20.21 -12.06
CA LEU A 111 10.25 20.96 -12.24
C LEU A 111 10.34 22.33 -11.56
N THR A 112 10.92 22.40 -10.36
CA THR A 112 11.12 23.67 -9.65
C THR A 112 12.13 24.56 -10.38
N GLU A 113 13.27 24.04 -10.84
CA GLU A 113 14.23 24.81 -11.65
C GLU A 113 13.57 25.45 -12.88
N LYS A 114 12.71 24.67 -13.57
CA LYS A 114 11.95 25.15 -14.73
C LYS A 114 10.92 26.24 -14.36
N GLU A 115 10.22 26.07 -13.24
CA GLU A 115 9.20 27.00 -12.75
C GLU A 115 9.83 28.32 -12.27
N THR A 116 10.91 28.25 -11.49
CA THR A 116 11.56 29.43 -10.90
C THR A 116 12.60 30.06 -11.81
N GLN A 117 12.99 29.39 -12.90
CA GLN A 117 14.10 29.79 -13.78
C GLN A 117 15.41 30.03 -13.01
N LYS A 118 15.63 29.27 -11.93
CA LYS A 118 16.84 29.34 -11.11
C LYS A 118 17.54 28.01 -11.21
N GLU A 119 18.82 28.05 -11.52
CA GLU A 119 19.69 26.87 -11.49
C GLU A 119 19.75 26.32 -10.06
N ILE A 120 19.58 25.00 -9.93
CA ILE A 120 19.63 24.30 -8.65
C ILE A 120 20.79 23.32 -8.73
N ASP A 121 21.83 23.56 -7.95
CA ASP A 121 22.99 22.68 -7.88
C ASP A 121 22.65 21.46 -7.00
N PHE A 122 22.73 20.27 -7.58
CA PHE A 122 22.52 19.02 -6.86
C PHE A 122 23.18 17.83 -7.54
N ASP A 123 23.67 16.91 -6.71
CA ASP A 123 24.05 15.58 -7.14
C ASP A 123 22.84 14.65 -7.12
N VAL A 124 22.71 13.80 -8.14
CA VAL A 124 21.74 12.71 -8.11
C VAL A 124 22.09 11.76 -6.95
N PRO A 125 21.17 11.50 -6.01
CA PRO A 125 21.46 10.64 -4.86
C PRO A 125 21.97 9.26 -5.28
N SER A 126 23.08 8.83 -4.66
CA SER A 126 23.62 7.48 -4.84
C SER A 126 22.71 6.42 -4.25
N GLU A 127 22.82 5.17 -4.70
CA GLU A 127 22.03 4.04 -4.19
C GLU A 127 22.13 3.90 -2.66
N LYS A 128 23.30 4.20 -2.08
CA LYS A 128 23.52 4.15 -0.63
C LYS A 128 22.78 5.28 0.11
N GLU A 129 22.73 6.47 -0.47
CA GLU A 129 22.00 7.61 0.10
C GLU A 129 20.50 7.37 0.03
N VAL A 130 20.01 6.87 -1.11
CA VAL A 130 18.61 6.48 -1.29
C VAL A 130 18.23 5.39 -0.27
N GLN A 131 19.07 4.36 -0.10
CA GLN A 131 18.84 3.31 0.89
C GLN A 131 18.76 3.90 2.30
N LYS A 132 19.70 4.77 2.69
CA LYS A 132 19.70 5.43 4.00
C LYS A 132 18.45 6.28 4.23
N ALA A 133 17.98 7.00 3.20
CA ALA A 133 16.78 7.82 3.27
C ALA A 133 15.52 6.95 3.48
N ILE A 134 15.41 5.84 2.75
CA ILE A 134 14.27 4.92 2.85
C ILE A 134 14.29 4.10 4.16
N GLU A 135 15.47 3.73 4.65
CA GLU A 135 15.65 2.97 5.89
C GLU A 135 15.41 3.78 7.17
N GLN A 136 15.36 5.12 7.08
CA GLN A 136 15.12 5.99 8.24
C GLN A 136 13.86 5.53 9.00
N PRO A 137 14.01 5.09 10.26
CA PRO A 137 12.98 4.29 10.90
C PRO A 137 11.86 5.15 11.48
N ILE A 138 10.63 4.72 11.23
CA ILE A 138 9.68 4.63 12.34
C ILE A 138 10.03 3.31 13.03
N ASP A 139 10.64 3.37 14.21
CA ASP A 139 11.18 2.22 14.97
C ASP A 139 10.25 1.00 15.08
N LYS A 140 8.94 1.18 14.85
CA LYS A 140 7.89 0.19 15.03
C LYS A 140 7.42 -0.50 13.74
N ILE A 141 7.83 -0.03 12.56
CA ILE A 141 7.30 -0.52 11.26
C ILE A 141 8.44 -0.69 10.25
N LYS A 142 9.12 -1.84 10.31
CA LYS A 142 10.10 -2.26 9.30
C LYS A 142 9.45 -3.21 8.30
N LEU A 143 9.78 -3.07 7.01
CA LEU A 143 9.23 -3.89 5.91
C LEU A 143 9.41 -5.39 6.18
N ASN A 144 10.65 -5.83 6.37
CA ASN A 144 10.99 -7.25 6.52
C ASN A 144 10.35 -7.88 7.77
N GLU A 145 10.33 -7.17 8.89
CA GLU A 145 9.67 -7.64 10.12
C GLU A 145 8.15 -7.71 9.96
N THR A 146 7.56 -6.76 9.23
CA THR A 146 6.11 -6.72 8.98
C THR A 146 5.69 -7.85 8.04
N LEU A 147 6.45 -8.09 6.97
CA LEU A 147 6.24 -9.23 6.07
C LEU A 147 6.42 -10.57 6.79
N LYS A 148 7.42 -10.69 7.67
CA LYS A 148 7.63 -11.89 8.51
C LYS A 148 6.42 -12.18 9.41
N ARG A 149 5.93 -11.18 10.15
CA ARG A 149 4.73 -11.30 11.00
C ARG A 149 3.51 -11.69 10.19
N HIS A 150 3.31 -11.03 9.05
CA HIS A 150 2.20 -11.31 8.15
C HIS A 150 2.23 -12.77 7.63
N LYS A 151 3.40 -13.25 7.19
CA LYS A 151 3.59 -14.64 6.78
C LYS A 151 3.16 -15.63 7.86
N GLU A 152 3.63 -15.46 9.10
CA GLU A 152 3.27 -16.38 10.19
C GLU A 152 1.77 -16.34 10.51
N GLN A 153 1.12 -15.19 10.39
CA GLN A 153 -0.34 -15.09 10.55
C GLN A 153 -1.08 -15.87 9.46
N VAL A 154 -0.63 -15.78 8.20
CA VAL A 154 -1.20 -16.56 7.09
C VAL A 154 -1.05 -18.06 7.33
N ILE A 155 0.14 -18.52 7.74
CA ILE A 155 0.38 -19.93 8.06
C ILE A 155 -0.52 -20.40 9.22
N LYS A 156 -0.69 -19.58 10.25
CA LYS A 156 -1.56 -19.87 11.39
C LYS A 156 -3.02 -20.00 10.97
N ASN A 157 -3.51 -19.12 10.10
CA ASN A 157 -4.88 -19.18 9.58
C ASN A 157 -5.10 -20.44 8.74
N ILE A 158 -4.16 -20.78 7.84
CA ILE A 158 -4.22 -22.02 7.05
C ILE A 158 -4.29 -23.24 7.98
N GLN A 159 -3.44 -23.30 9.01
CA GLN A 159 -3.45 -24.39 9.98
C GLN A 159 -4.81 -24.49 10.68
N LYS A 160 -5.41 -23.36 11.07
CA LYS A 160 -6.73 -23.32 11.71
C LYS A 160 -7.82 -23.88 10.78
N CYS A 161 -7.91 -23.39 9.54
CA CYS A 161 -8.90 -23.87 8.57
C CYS A 161 -8.81 -25.39 8.33
N ILE A 162 -7.59 -25.90 8.16
CA ILE A 162 -7.37 -27.34 7.94
C ILE A 162 -7.77 -28.14 9.19
N THR A 163 -7.37 -27.68 10.38
CA THR A 163 -7.70 -28.37 11.64
C THR A 163 -9.20 -28.42 11.86
N GLU A 164 -9.90 -27.30 11.70
CA GLU A 164 -11.34 -27.21 11.86
C GLU A 164 -12.09 -28.08 10.86
N GLY A 165 -11.71 -28.06 9.59
CA GLY A 165 -12.36 -28.90 8.58
C GLY A 165 -12.11 -30.39 8.82
N LEU A 166 -10.89 -30.77 9.21
CA LEU A 166 -10.58 -32.17 9.56
C LEU A 166 -11.35 -32.67 10.79
N LEU A 167 -11.65 -31.79 11.75
CA LEU A 167 -12.48 -32.14 12.92
C LEU A 167 -13.96 -32.30 12.55
N LYS A 168 -14.44 -31.54 11.57
CA LYS A 168 -15.82 -31.63 11.04
C LYS A 168 -16.02 -32.78 10.06
N GLY A 169 -14.94 -33.38 9.56
CA GLY A 169 -15.01 -34.36 8.49
C GLY A 169 -15.25 -33.72 7.12
N ASP A 170 -14.83 -32.47 6.94
CA ASP A 170 -14.95 -31.73 5.69
C ASP A 170 -14.04 -32.35 4.61
N ASP A 171 -14.53 -32.35 3.37
CA ASP A 171 -13.76 -32.80 2.21
C ASP A 171 -12.74 -31.73 1.75
N TYR A 172 -11.94 -32.10 0.74
CA TYR A 172 -10.98 -31.16 0.15
C TYR A 172 -11.66 -29.88 -0.34
N SER A 173 -12.79 -30.01 -1.03
CA SER A 173 -13.50 -28.87 -1.60
C SER A 173 -13.87 -27.85 -0.52
N THR A 174 -14.42 -28.32 0.59
CA THR A 174 -14.86 -27.50 1.72
C THR A 174 -13.68 -26.84 2.43
N ILE A 175 -12.62 -27.60 2.75
CA ILE A 175 -11.40 -27.04 3.38
C ILE A 175 -10.71 -26.03 2.45
N ALA A 176 -10.55 -26.39 1.17
CA ALA A 176 -9.99 -25.51 0.16
C ALA A 176 -10.82 -24.24 0.07
N ASN A 177 -12.15 -24.37 0.06
CA ASN A 177 -13.07 -23.25 0.04
C ASN A 177 -12.93 -22.35 1.27
N GLU A 178 -12.74 -22.88 2.47
CA GLU A 178 -12.54 -22.09 3.70
C GLU A 178 -11.16 -21.43 3.79
N ILE A 179 -10.08 -22.08 3.34
CA ILE A 179 -8.75 -21.43 3.21
C ILE A 179 -8.81 -20.22 2.29
N MET A 180 -9.61 -20.40 1.24
CA MET A 180 -9.81 -19.45 0.20
C MET A 180 -10.81 -18.35 0.63
N LYS A 181 -11.86 -18.70 1.38
CA LYS A 181 -12.96 -17.83 1.82
C LYS A 181 -12.59 -17.17 3.14
N GLU A 182 -12.31 -15.88 3.12
CA GLU A 182 -12.22 -15.11 4.36
C GLU A 182 -13.20 -13.93 4.35
N LYS A 183 -13.88 -13.77 5.49
CA LYS A 183 -14.95 -12.82 5.80
C LYS A 183 -14.45 -11.37 5.73
N TYR A 184 -14.91 -10.62 4.73
CA TYR A 184 -15.14 -9.18 4.85
C TYR A 184 -16.38 -8.85 4.00
N GLN A 185 -17.37 -8.19 4.61
CA GLN A 185 -18.37 -7.42 3.87
C GLN A 185 -17.61 -6.32 3.11
N VAL A 186 -17.39 -6.54 1.82
CA VAL A 186 -17.06 -5.45 0.91
C VAL A 186 -18.37 -5.04 0.27
N GLU A 187 -18.77 -3.79 0.50
CA GLU A 187 -19.85 -3.14 -0.23
C GLU A 187 -19.63 -3.35 -1.74
N PRO A 188 -20.68 -3.67 -2.51
CA PRO A 188 -20.57 -3.83 -3.95
C PRO A 188 -20.19 -2.49 -4.58
N TRP A 189 -18.96 -2.35 -5.04
CA TRP A 189 -18.59 -1.25 -5.93
C TRP A 189 -18.30 -1.79 -7.33
N GLU A 190 -19.37 -1.73 -8.12
CA GLU A 190 -19.42 -1.39 -9.54
C GLU A 190 -18.75 -2.32 -10.56
N VAL A 191 -19.62 -3.13 -11.15
CA VAL A 191 -19.67 -3.41 -12.60
C VAL A 191 -19.28 -2.15 -13.39
N LEU A 192 -18.28 -2.24 -14.28
CA LEU A 192 -18.24 -1.57 -15.58
C LEU A 192 -17.10 -2.11 -16.48
N TYR A 193 -17.54 -2.73 -17.59
CA TYR A 193 -16.86 -3.08 -18.84
C TYR A 193 -15.85 -4.23 -18.88
N ASP A 194 -16.37 -5.45 -19.03
CA ASP A 194 -16.04 -6.42 -20.11
C ASP A 194 -16.63 -7.80 -19.75
N HIS A 195 -17.60 -8.28 -20.54
CA HIS A 195 -18.31 -9.55 -20.31
C HIS A 195 -17.50 -10.80 -20.69
N THR A 196 -16.19 -10.70 -20.97
CA THR A 196 -15.37 -11.84 -21.41
C THR A 196 -14.29 -12.31 -20.44
N LYS A 197 -14.47 -12.13 -19.12
CA LYS A 197 -13.51 -12.67 -18.14
C LYS A 197 -14.14 -13.39 -16.94
N PRO A 198 -14.62 -14.63 -17.12
CA PRO A 198 -15.09 -15.43 -16.01
C PRO A 198 -13.88 -16.04 -15.26
N TYR A 199 -13.96 -16.03 -13.92
CA TYR A 199 -13.08 -16.71 -12.95
C TYR A 199 -11.68 -16.12 -12.69
N ILE A 200 -11.54 -15.30 -11.65
CA ILE A 200 -10.70 -15.47 -10.42
C ILE A 200 -10.93 -14.21 -9.56
N GLU A 201 -12.15 -14.00 -9.06
CA GLU A 201 -12.44 -12.83 -8.19
C GLU A 201 -13.01 -13.16 -6.81
N ASN A 202 -12.96 -14.42 -6.41
CA ASN A 202 -13.08 -14.73 -5.00
C ASN A 202 -11.95 -15.65 -4.59
N LYS A 203 -11.26 -15.26 -3.48
CA LYS A 203 -10.48 -16.10 -2.56
C LYS A 203 -8.98 -15.84 -2.35
N ILE A 204 -8.57 -14.57 -2.37
CA ILE A 204 -7.17 -14.15 -2.19
C ILE A 204 -7.09 -12.97 -1.18
N SER A 205 -8.17 -12.68 -0.45
CA SER A 205 -8.48 -11.31 0.02
C SER A 205 -7.60 -10.76 1.16
N MET A 206 -7.47 -11.41 2.33
CA MET A 206 -6.87 -10.73 3.50
C MET A 206 -5.34 -10.72 3.51
N ALA A 207 -4.69 -11.82 3.15
CA ALA A 207 -3.23 -11.87 3.07
C ALA A 207 -2.70 -10.90 2.01
N LYS A 208 -3.33 -10.92 0.82
CA LYS A 208 -3.07 -9.93 -0.22
C LYS A 208 -3.35 -8.52 0.28
N SER A 209 -4.52 -8.28 0.88
CA SER A 209 -4.87 -6.94 1.39
C SER A 209 -3.84 -6.43 2.40
N GLN A 210 -3.35 -7.28 3.30
CA GLN A 210 -2.33 -6.88 4.26
C GLN A 210 -1.00 -6.57 3.58
N ALA A 211 -0.52 -7.42 2.68
CA ALA A 211 0.71 -7.14 1.95
C ALA A 211 0.60 -5.92 1.03
N LEU A 212 -0.55 -5.69 0.42
CA LEU A 212 -0.83 -4.46 -0.33
C LEU A 212 -0.83 -3.24 0.57
N ARG A 213 -1.34 -3.33 1.81
CA ARG A 213 -1.24 -2.25 2.80
C ARG A 213 0.21 -1.96 3.17
N VAL A 214 1.02 -3.01 3.36
CA VAL A 214 2.46 -2.88 3.62
C VAL A 214 3.12 -2.18 2.44
N ALA A 215 2.97 -2.69 1.22
CA ALA A 215 3.52 -2.08 0.02
C ALA A 215 3.07 -0.61 -0.14
N ARG A 216 1.77 -0.31 0.00
CA ARG A 216 1.28 1.07 -0.09
C ARG A 216 1.92 1.99 0.96
N THR A 217 2.13 1.50 2.18
CA THR A 217 2.76 2.27 3.25
C THR A 217 4.24 2.49 2.95
N GLU A 218 4.98 1.45 2.57
CA GLU A 218 6.41 1.54 2.29
C GLU A 218 6.74 2.37 1.03
N LEU A 219 5.94 2.24 -0.03
CA LEU A 219 6.09 3.06 -1.24
C LEU A 219 5.68 4.52 -0.98
N GLY A 220 4.64 4.75 -0.17
CA GLY A 220 4.23 6.10 0.25
C GLY A 220 5.26 6.78 1.14
N ARG A 221 5.97 6.01 1.97
CA ARG A 221 7.12 6.48 2.76
C ARG A 221 8.24 6.97 1.86
N ALA A 222 8.67 6.14 0.90
CA ALA A 222 9.72 6.51 -0.06
C ALA A 222 9.37 7.79 -0.83
N LYS A 223 8.13 7.91 -1.31
CA LYS A 223 7.63 9.13 -1.97
C LYS A 223 7.71 10.35 -1.06
N SER A 224 7.22 10.23 0.18
CA SER A 224 7.16 11.37 1.10
C SER A 224 8.56 11.82 1.54
N GLN A 225 9.49 10.86 1.71
CA GLN A 225 10.88 11.15 2.03
C GLN A 225 11.57 11.85 0.85
N ALA A 226 11.42 11.33 -0.38
CA ALA A 226 11.97 11.96 -1.58
C ALA A 226 11.50 13.40 -1.78
N LEU A 227 10.22 13.69 -1.48
CA LEU A 227 9.70 15.04 -1.58
C LEU A 227 10.29 15.99 -0.52
N LEU A 228 10.56 15.49 0.69
CA LEU A 228 11.23 16.29 1.73
C LEU A 228 12.69 16.55 1.38
N ASP A 229 13.40 15.52 0.91
CA ASP A 229 14.83 15.62 0.60
C ASP A 229 15.06 16.52 -0.62
N SER A 230 14.24 16.40 -1.67
CA SER A 230 14.27 17.34 -2.80
C SER A 230 13.90 18.77 -2.39
N ALA A 231 12.91 18.96 -1.52
CA ALA A 231 12.58 20.27 -0.97
C ALA A 231 13.72 20.86 -0.13
N GLN A 232 14.50 20.02 0.56
CA GLN A 232 15.66 20.46 1.33
C GLN A 232 16.78 20.93 0.39
N VAL A 233 17.08 20.18 -0.68
CA VAL A 233 18.03 20.59 -1.72
C VAL A 233 17.64 21.94 -2.32
N ILE A 234 16.36 22.11 -2.65
CA ILE A 234 15.83 23.38 -3.17
C ILE A 234 16.01 24.52 -2.15
N LYS A 235 15.75 24.26 -0.87
CA LYS A 235 15.94 25.23 0.22
C LYS A 235 17.41 25.62 0.39
N ASP A 236 18.32 24.66 0.31
CA ASP A 236 19.77 24.87 0.43
C ASP A 236 20.33 25.68 -0.75
N ASN A 237 19.65 25.63 -1.91
CA ASN A 237 19.90 26.50 -3.07
C ASN A 237 19.24 27.90 -2.95
N GLY A 238 18.82 28.31 -1.75
CA GLY A 238 18.38 29.67 -1.45
C GLY A 238 16.92 29.98 -1.82
N LEU A 239 16.11 28.96 -2.11
CA LEU A 239 14.67 29.12 -2.31
C LEU A 239 13.91 28.92 -0.98
N HIS A 240 12.94 29.78 -0.71
CA HIS A 240 12.06 29.60 0.44
C HIS A 240 10.98 28.58 0.11
N ILE A 241 11.07 27.38 0.70
CA ILE A 241 10.10 26.31 0.50
C ILE A 241 9.22 26.13 1.72
N LYS A 242 7.91 26.10 1.49
CA LYS A 242 6.90 25.67 2.45
C LYS A 242 6.32 24.32 2.06
N LYS A 243 5.60 23.71 3.01
CA LYS A 243 4.88 22.46 2.78
C LYS A 243 3.45 22.55 3.29
N ARG A 244 2.52 21.93 2.55
CA ARG A 244 1.08 21.87 2.88
C ARG A 244 0.61 20.42 2.94
N TRP A 245 -0.09 20.08 4.01
CA TRP A 245 -0.72 18.77 4.13
C TRP A 245 -1.96 18.68 3.24
N HIS A 246 -2.02 17.68 2.36
CA HIS A 246 -3.09 17.55 1.37
C HIS A 246 -3.76 16.15 1.42
N ALA A 247 -4.85 16.04 2.17
CA ALA A 247 -5.66 14.83 2.35
C ALA A 247 -6.70 14.58 1.24
N THR A 248 -6.71 13.38 0.65
CA THR A 248 -7.75 12.99 -0.33
C THR A 248 -9.17 13.29 0.18
N LEU A 249 -9.99 13.93 -0.64
CA LEU A 249 -11.39 14.23 -0.34
C LEU A 249 -12.30 13.02 -0.60
N ASP A 250 -12.42 12.13 0.38
CA ASP A 250 -13.33 10.97 0.33
C ASP A 250 -13.74 10.49 1.72
N THR A 251 -14.80 9.70 1.80
CA THR A 251 -15.36 9.18 3.07
C THR A 251 -14.38 8.35 3.92
N ARG A 252 -13.27 7.89 3.35
CA ARG A 252 -12.31 6.97 3.96
C ARG A 252 -11.09 7.68 4.55
N THR A 253 -10.85 8.94 4.21
CA THR A 253 -9.83 9.74 4.88
C THR A 253 -10.20 9.87 6.36
N ARG A 254 -9.30 9.48 7.26
CA ARG A 254 -9.56 9.44 8.71
C ARG A 254 -9.75 10.84 9.30
N HIS A 255 -10.58 10.96 10.34
CA HIS A 255 -10.95 12.25 10.93
C HIS A 255 -9.72 13.11 11.28
N ASP A 256 -8.74 12.49 11.93
CA ASP A 256 -7.51 13.15 12.35
C ASP A 256 -6.76 13.80 11.19
N HIS A 257 -6.69 13.12 10.05
CA HIS A 257 -6.02 13.65 8.86
C HIS A 257 -6.85 14.70 8.11
N ARG A 258 -8.18 14.71 8.28
CA ARG A 258 -9.03 15.82 7.80
C ARG A 258 -8.72 17.11 8.55
N THR A 259 -8.23 17.02 9.80
CA THR A 259 -7.83 18.18 10.59
C THR A 259 -6.46 18.74 10.19
N LEU A 260 -5.60 17.89 9.64
CA LEU A 260 -4.31 18.29 9.09
C LEU A 260 -4.45 18.93 7.71
N ASP A 261 -5.49 18.57 6.95
CA ASP A 261 -5.67 19.07 5.59
C ASP A 261 -5.69 20.60 5.52
N GLY A 262 -4.86 21.14 4.64
CA GLY A 262 -4.70 22.57 4.43
C GLY A 262 -3.66 23.23 5.34
N GLN A 263 -3.16 22.57 6.39
CA GLN A 263 -2.12 23.15 7.24
C GLN A 263 -0.84 23.38 6.44
N VAL A 264 -0.34 24.62 6.49
CA VAL A 264 0.94 25.04 5.91
C VAL A 264 1.98 25.14 7.03
N LYS A 265 3.19 24.67 6.74
CA LYS A 265 4.32 24.60 7.65
C LYS A 265 5.61 24.96 6.91
N ASP A 266 6.59 25.47 7.64
CA ASP A 266 7.96 25.54 7.14
C ASP A 266 8.52 24.11 7.00
N LEU A 267 9.53 23.95 6.14
CA LEU A 267 10.03 22.62 5.77
C LEU A 267 10.50 21.79 6.99
N ASP A 268 11.10 22.42 7.97
CA ASP A 268 11.63 21.81 9.20
C ASP A 268 10.58 21.65 10.31
N GLU A 269 9.46 22.36 10.23
CA GLU A 269 8.40 22.29 11.24
C GLU A 269 7.57 20.99 11.08
N PRO A 270 7.44 20.15 12.12
CA PRO A 270 6.68 18.90 12.02
C PRO A 270 5.18 19.11 12.17
N PHE A 271 4.39 18.27 11.50
CA PHE A 271 2.98 18.08 11.80
C PHE A 271 2.80 17.27 13.09
N LYS A 272 1.74 17.55 13.83
CA LYS A 272 1.45 16.88 15.11
C LYS A 272 -0.01 16.42 15.14
N ILE A 273 -0.23 15.15 15.48
CA ILE A 273 -1.58 14.58 15.61
C ILE A 273 -1.55 13.37 16.53
N ASN A 274 -2.54 13.20 17.43
CA ASN A 274 -2.68 12.00 18.27
C ASN A 274 -1.40 11.55 19.02
N GLY A 275 -0.63 12.49 19.55
CA GLY A 275 0.64 12.19 20.25
C GLY A 275 1.78 11.76 19.31
N CYS A 276 1.58 11.86 18.00
CA CYS A 276 2.58 11.63 16.96
C CYS A 276 3.11 12.93 16.37
N VAL A 277 4.36 12.88 15.90
CA VAL A 277 5.03 13.98 15.18
C VAL A 277 5.62 13.45 13.88
N GLY A 278 5.58 14.22 12.80
CA GLY A 278 6.07 13.76 11.49
C GLY A 278 6.21 14.88 10.49
N GLN A 279 7.18 14.77 9.60
CA GLN A 279 7.47 15.83 8.61
C GLN A 279 6.55 15.79 7.39
N ALA A 280 5.93 14.63 7.11
CA ALA A 280 5.05 14.39 5.97
C ALA A 280 4.06 13.24 6.26
N PRO A 281 3.03 13.04 5.41
CA PRO A 281 2.23 11.82 5.41
C PRO A 281 3.08 10.56 5.43
N VAL A 282 2.63 9.53 6.16
CA VAL A 282 3.31 8.23 6.27
C VAL A 282 4.65 8.27 7.04
N LEU A 283 5.08 9.43 7.52
CA LEU A 283 6.32 9.64 8.29
C LEU A 283 6.08 10.01 9.77
N PHE A 284 4.91 9.71 10.34
CA PHE A 284 4.68 9.96 11.77
C PHE A 284 5.46 9.01 12.66
N VAL A 285 6.13 9.52 13.68
CA VAL A 285 6.70 8.75 14.80
C VAL A 285 5.87 9.00 16.07
N GLY A 286 5.97 8.08 17.03
CA GLY A 286 5.25 8.19 18.31
C GLY A 286 4.39 6.96 18.65
N PRO A 287 3.62 7.01 19.76
CA PRO A 287 2.81 5.91 20.26
C PRO A 287 1.79 5.39 19.24
N ASN A 288 1.12 6.29 18.52
CA ASN A 288 0.04 5.98 17.57
C ASN A 288 0.50 5.98 16.09
N SER A 289 1.81 5.96 15.83
CA SER A 289 2.36 6.10 14.48
C SER A 289 1.82 5.07 13.49
N ALA A 290 1.55 3.84 13.94
CA ALA A 290 0.97 2.82 13.07
C ALA A 290 -0.44 3.19 12.55
N SER A 291 -1.32 3.74 13.40
CA SER A 291 -2.67 4.14 12.99
C SER A 291 -2.66 5.35 12.06
N GLU A 292 -1.74 6.30 12.28
CA GLU A 292 -1.65 7.51 11.46
C GLU A 292 -1.00 7.25 10.08
N ASN A 293 -0.07 6.30 9.98
CA ASN A 293 0.65 6.04 8.74
C ASN A 293 -0.01 4.99 7.85
N ILE A 294 -0.50 3.88 8.42
CA ILE A 294 -1.06 2.77 7.63
C ILE A 294 -2.38 3.22 6.98
N ASN A 295 -2.57 2.87 5.70
CA ASN A 295 -3.72 3.29 4.88
C ASN A 295 -3.84 4.82 4.69
N CYS A 296 -2.77 5.59 4.90
CA CYS A 296 -2.81 7.02 4.63
C CYS A 296 -3.24 7.31 3.18
N ARG A 297 -4.06 8.35 3.04
CA ARG A 297 -4.59 8.85 1.77
C ARG A 297 -4.17 10.31 1.53
N CYS A 298 -3.21 10.79 2.31
CA CYS A 298 -2.70 12.15 2.20
C CYS A 298 -1.42 12.17 1.38
N THR A 299 -1.18 13.31 0.75
CA THR A 299 0.03 13.67 0.03
C THR A 299 0.58 14.95 0.65
N LEU A 300 1.89 15.15 0.59
CA LEU A 300 2.51 16.42 0.95
C LEU A 300 2.64 17.25 -0.33
N LEU A 301 2.30 18.53 -0.26
CA LEU A 301 2.64 19.49 -1.31
C LEU A 301 3.81 20.32 -0.81
N THR A 302 4.80 20.55 -1.66
CA THR A 302 5.91 21.49 -1.41
C THR A 302 5.94 22.53 -2.53
N PHE A 303 6.09 23.79 -2.14
CA PHE A 303 5.92 24.94 -3.02
C PHE A 303 6.82 26.09 -2.60
N VAL A 304 7.26 26.89 -3.57
CA VAL A 304 7.98 28.17 -3.34
C VAL A 304 6.96 29.29 -3.18
N ASP A 305 5.99 29.35 -4.11
CA ASP A 305 4.89 30.31 -4.12
C ASP A 305 3.54 29.61 -3.91
N GLU A 306 2.61 30.25 -3.20
CA GLU A 306 1.26 29.72 -2.99
C GLU A 306 0.49 29.59 -4.31
N ASP A 307 0.83 30.39 -5.33
CA ASP A 307 0.25 30.29 -6.68
C ASP A 307 0.62 28.98 -7.40
N GLU A 308 1.63 28.24 -6.94
CA GLU A 308 1.98 26.91 -7.44
C GLU A 308 1.03 25.82 -6.92
N LEU A 309 0.25 26.12 -5.87
CA LEU A 309 -0.69 25.16 -5.31
C LEU A 309 -1.80 24.86 -6.32
N PRO A 310 -2.31 23.61 -6.33
CA PRO A 310 -3.37 23.24 -7.26
C PRO A 310 -4.62 24.08 -7.01
N THR A 311 -5.19 24.61 -8.09
CA THR A 311 -6.46 25.37 -8.06
C THR A 311 -7.69 24.45 -8.08
N SER A 312 -7.50 23.17 -8.39
CA SER A 312 -8.56 22.17 -8.41
C SER A 312 -8.11 20.86 -7.76
N ARG A 313 -9.07 20.10 -7.26
CA ARG A 313 -8.85 18.88 -6.48
C ARG A 313 -9.82 17.78 -6.87
N ARG A 314 -9.34 16.54 -6.87
CA ARG A 314 -10.19 15.35 -7.02
C ARG A 314 -10.89 15.03 -5.70
N ALA A 315 -12.20 14.83 -5.77
CA ALA A 315 -13.04 14.35 -4.68
C ALA A 315 -13.80 13.08 -5.08
N ARG A 316 -14.25 12.33 -4.09
CA ARG A 316 -15.03 11.12 -4.27
C ARG A 316 -16.28 11.17 -3.38
N ASP A 317 -17.43 10.89 -3.98
CA ASP A 317 -18.70 10.87 -3.27
C ASP A 317 -18.89 9.57 -2.49
N ASP A 318 -20.07 9.41 -1.90
CA ASP A 318 -20.39 8.28 -1.03
C ASP A 318 -20.54 6.97 -1.85
N ASP A 319 -20.90 7.09 -3.14
CA ASP A 319 -21.04 5.98 -4.09
C ASP A 319 -19.69 5.58 -4.73
N GLY A 320 -18.65 6.39 -4.53
CA GLY A 320 -17.30 6.10 -5.02
C GLY A 320 -16.95 6.75 -6.36
N LYS A 321 -17.87 7.54 -6.93
CA LYS A 321 -17.65 8.28 -8.17
C LYS A 321 -16.69 9.44 -7.92
N THR A 322 -15.73 9.59 -8.82
CA THR A 322 -14.69 10.62 -8.74
C THR A 322 -15.11 11.84 -9.57
N TYR A 323 -14.93 13.03 -9.00
CA TYR A 323 -15.22 14.31 -9.65
C TYR A 323 -14.15 15.35 -9.29
N ILE A 324 -14.08 16.44 -10.06
CA ILE A 324 -13.13 17.53 -9.84
C ILE A 324 -13.91 18.75 -9.31
N ILE A 325 -13.34 19.41 -8.32
CA ILE A 325 -13.85 20.65 -7.73
C ILE A 325 -12.71 21.65 -7.57
N ASP A 326 -13.03 22.90 -7.25
CA ASP A 326 -12.04 23.89 -6.84
C ASP A 326 -11.30 23.43 -5.57
N ASP A 327 -10.02 23.78 -5.44
CA ASP A 327 -9.25 23.40 -4.26
C ASP A 327 -9.87 24.01 -3.00
N MET A 328 -10.12 23.14 -2.03
CA MET A 328 -10.63 23.49 -0.73
C MET A 328 -10.17 22.44 0.28
N THR A 329 -10.11 22.85 1.53
CA THR A 329 -9.81 21.94 2.63
C THR A 329 -10.91 20.90 2.79
N TYR A 330 -10.57 19.79 3.43
CA TYR A 330 -11.49 18.70 3.69
C TYR A 330 -12.72 19.17 4.48
N ARG A 331 -12.53 20.05 5.47
CA ARG A 331 -13.62 20.61 6.27
C ARG A 331 -14.56 21.50 5.44
N GLU A 332 -14.02 22.26 4.49
CA GLU A 332 -14.82 23.05 3.56
C GLU A 332 -15.61 22.14 2.62
N TRP A 333 -14.97 21.10 2.10
CA TRP A 333 -15.62 20.10 1.26
C TRP A 333 -16.77 19.36 1.98
N GLU A 334 -16.60 18.99 3.25
CA GLU A 334 -17.68 18.39 4.05
C GLU A 334 -18.88 19.35 4.20
N LYS A 335 -18.62 20.64 4.44
CA LYS A 335 -19.68 21.67 4.52
C LYS A 335 -20.37 21.86 3.17
N TRP A 336 -19.59 21.92 2.08
CA TRP A 336 -20.10 22.03 0.72
C TRP A 336 -20.99 20.84 0.34
N LYS A 337 -20.58 19.61 0.66
CA LYS A 337 -21.39 18.38 0.46
C LYS A 337 -22.73 18.46 1.20
N LYS A 338 -22.71 18.89 2.46
CA LYS A 338 -23.93 19.03 3.27
C LYS A 338 -24.90 20.05 2.67
N LYS A 339 -24.40 21.20 2.19
CA LYS A 339 -25.21 22.23 1.52
C LYS A 339 -25.85 21.69 0.24
N ARG A 340 -25.07 21.01 -0.63
CA ARG A 340 -25.60 20.43 -1.87
C ARG A 340 -26.67 19.37 -1.63
N LYS A 341 -26.51 18.53 -0.60
CA LYS A 341 -27.53 17.54 -0.22
C LYS A 341 -28.80 18.16 0.38
N ALA A 342 -28.70 19.35 0.98
CA ALA A 342 -29.86 20.06 1.51
C ALA A 342 -30.62 20.86 0.44
N SER A 343 -29.97 21.13 -0.71
CA SER A 343 -30.55 21.86 -1.85
C SER A 343 -31.02 20.95 -2.99
N ALA A 344 -30.82 19.63 -2.86
CA ALA A 344 -31.29 18.60 -3.76
C ALA A 344 -32.41 17.81 -3.06
#